data_AF-A0A929DPM6-F1
#
_entry.id   AF-A0A929DPM6-F1
#
_cell.length_a   1.000
_cell.length_b   1.000
_cell.length_c   1.000
_cell.angle_alpha   90.00
_cell.angle_beta   90.00
_cell.angle_gamma   90.00
#
_symmetry.space_group_name_H-M   'P 1'
#
loop_
_entity.id
_entity.type
_entity.pdbx_description
1 polymer ?
#
loop_
_entity_poly.entity_id
_entity_poly.type
_entity_poly.pdbx_seq_one_letter_code
_entity_poly.pdbx_strand_id
1 'polypeptide(L)'
;MDTASALYQQLANLVPVLLLAAGLVFGLWLTHRLVIVRRQDLGAEAVLPRQLLLLLLSVAAVIAVILMFPMSDTTRGQVLSLLGVVLTGVIALSSTTFVSNMMAGLMLRMIKSFRPGDFIHIGEKFGRVTERGLFHTEIQTEDRDLATFPNLYLITNPVTVVHSTGTVISATLSLSYDIAHAELEPLMKRAAEQAGLQDPFVLITDLGDFSVSYRVAGFLPEVKTLVTARSNLRKQLLDVLHGAGIEVLSPTYMAQRPVEVGEPVIPDPYHQNAAVSATTSASVAAAEEESTPEDIMFAKAEEISTKEDIKDEIARVHEQIIELAKLAQTMSDEEDEIASKRIIGMERYISMLNLRLNEIDKKK
;
A
#
# COMPACT_ATOMS: atom_id res chain seq x y z
N MET A 1 -44.40 30.79 -60.27
CA MET A 1 -44.42 29.68 -59.29
C MET A 1 -43.32 29.97 -58.31
N ASP A 2 -43.73 30.49 -57.16
CA ASP A 2 -42.98 31.46 -56.38
C ASP A 2 -41.89 30.84 -55.52
N THR A 3 -40.64 31.08 -55.90
CA THR A 3 -39.47 30.79 -55.05
C THR A 3 -39.56 31.51 -53.70
N ALA A 4 -40.26 32.64 -53.63
CA ALA A 4 -40.48 33.41 -52.40
C ALA A 4 -41.40 32.70 -51.38
N SER A 5 -42.45 32.01 -51.83
CA SER A 5 -43.35 31.28 -50.91
C SER A 5 -42.70 29.99 -50.39
N ALA A 6 -41.88 29.32 -51.20
CA ALA A 6 -41.08 28.18 -50.77
C ALA A 6 -40.02 28.57 -49.71
N LEU A 7 -39.37 29.71 -49.89
CA LEU A 7 -38.42 30.27 -48.91
C LEU A 7 -39.11 30.64 -47.60
N TYR A 8 -40.30 31.26 -47.66
CA TYR A 8 -41.09 31.59 -46.48
C TYR A 8 -41.53 30.35 -45.71
N GLN A 9 -41.96 29.29 -46.40
CA GLN A 9 -42.37 28.03 -45.78
C GLN A 9 -41.20 27.30 -45.08
N GLN A 10 -40.00 27.34 -45.69
CA GLN A 10 -38.79 26.79 -45.08
C GLN A 10 -38.36 27.58 -43.84
N LEU A 11 -38.40 28.91 -43.90
CA LEU A 11 -38.11 29.77 -42.75
C LEU A 11 -39.12 29.56 -41.61
N ALA A 12 -40.42 29.42 -41.94
CA ALA A 12 -41.47 29.19 -40.95
C ALA A 12 -41.30 27.85 -40.20
N ASN A 13 -40.80 26.81 -40.87
CA ASN A 13 -40.53 25.51 -40.23
C ASN A 13 -39.29 25.52 -39.31
N LEU A 14 -38.38 26.48 -39.49
CA LEU A 14 -37.20 26.64 -38.63
C LEU A 14 -37.49 27.44 -37.35
N VAL A 15 -38.49 28.32 -37.36
CA VAL A 15 -38.89 29.13 -36.18
C VAL A 15 -39.19 28.28 -34.94
N PRO A 16 -40.05 27.23 -34.97
CA PRO A 16 -40.33 26.43 -33.78
C PRO A 16 -39.10 25.68 -33.25
N VAL A 17 -38.20 25.28 -34.14
CA VAL A 17 -36.96 24.55 -33.81
C VAL A 17 -35.96 25.48 -33.14
N LEU A 18 -35.82 26.71 -33.63
CA LEU A 18 -34.98 27.74 -33.01
C LEU A 18 -35.53 28.16 -31.63
N LEU A 19 -36.85 28.25 -31.47
CA LEU A 19 -37.48 28.55 -30.18
C LEU A 19 -37.27 27.42 -29.16
N LEU A 20 -37.36 26.17 -29.58
CA LEU A 20 -37.07 25.01 -28.72
C LEU A 20 -35.58 24.91 -28.38
N ALA A 21 -34.68 25.13 -29.33
CA ALA A 21 -33.25 25.17 -29.08
C ALA A 21 -32.89 26.29 -28.09
N ALA A 22 -33.47 27.49 -28.28
CA ALA A 22 -33.31 28.60 -27.34
C ALA A 22 -33.89 28.27 -25.95
N GLY A 23 -35.03 27.57 -25.89
CA GLY A 23 -35.65 27.10 -24.64
C GLY A 23 -34.79 26.06 -23.91
N LEU A 24 -34.19 25.10 -24.63
CA LEU A 24 -33.27 24.11 -24.08
C LEU A 24 -31.98 24.75 -23.56
N VAL A 25 -31.39 25.67 -24.34
CA VAL A 25 -30.20 26.43 -23.93
C VAL A 25 -30.52 27.29 -22.70
N PHE A 26 -31.68 27.95 -22.68
CA PHE A 26 -32.13 28.72 -21.53
C PHE A 26 -32.39 27.83 -20.31
N GLY A 27 -32.99 26.65 -20.50
CA GLY A 27 -33.21 25.65 -19.45
C GLY A 27 -31.91 25.12 -18.86
N LEU A 28 -30.94 24.78 -19.72
CA LEU A 28 -29.58 24.40 -19.32
C LEU A 28 -28.88 25.53 -18.56
N TRP A 29 -28.95 26.77 -19.06
CA TRP A 29 -28.38 27.94 -18.42
C TRP A 29 -29.04 28.23 -17.07
N LEU A 30 -30.37 28.12 -16.97
CA LEU A 30 -31.13 28.34 -15.75
C LEU A 30 -30.82 27.24 -14.73
N THR A 31 -30.75 25.98 -15.15
CA THR A 31 -30.37 24.85 -14.29
C THR A 31 -28.94 25.01 -13.80
N HIS A 32 -28.01 25.38 -14.69
CA HIS A 32 -26.64 25.71 -14.33
C HIS A 32 -26.60 26.83 -13.30
N ARG A 33 -27.29 27.96 -13.55
CA ARG A 33 -27.34 29.11 -12.64
C ARG A 33 -27.98 28.78 -11.29
N LEU A 34 -29.13 28.10 -11.27
CA LEU A 34 -29.85 27.72 -10.06
C LEU A 34 -29.10 26.69 -9.22
N VAL A 35 -28.36 25.79 -9.86
CA VAL A 35 -27.63 24.76 -9.14
C VAL A 35 -26.23 25.27 -8.75
N ILE A 36 -25.53 26.13 -9.54
CA ILE A 36 -24.11 26.54 -9.31
C ILE A 36 -24.09 27.77 -8.41
N VAL A 37 -24.90 28.78 -8.73
CA VAL A 37 -24.77 30.10 -8.12
C VAL A 37 -25.47 30.15 -6.76
N ARG A 38 -26.51 29.34 -6.54
CA ARG A 38 -27.31 29.36 -5.30
C ARG A 38 -26.75 28.49 -4.17
N ARG A 39 -25.78 27.61 -4.43
CA ARG A 39 -25.21 26.69 -3.43
C ARG A 39 -23.70 26.59 -3.58
N GLN A 40 -23.01 27.72 -3.41
CA GLN A 40 -21.54 27.80 -3.43
C GLN A 40 -20.91 27.17 -2.16
N ASP A 41 -21.70 26.93 -1.11
CA ASP A 41 -21.23 26.42 0.20
C ASP A 41 -21.30 24.89 0.35
N LEU A 42 -21.58 24.15 -0.73
CA LEU A 42 -21.57 22.69 -0.68
C LEU A 42 -20.13 22.19 -0.87
N GLY A 43 -19.63 21.39 0.08
CA GLY A 43 -18.32 20.76 0.02
C GLY A 43 -18.09 19.95 -1.26
N ALA A 44 -16.82 19.62 -1.53
CA ALA A 44 -16.37 18.95 -2.76
C ALA A 44 -17.20 17.70 -3.16
N GLU A 45 -17.81 17.02 -2.20
CA GLU A 45 -18.64 15.82 -2.41
C GLU A 45 -19.92 16.06 -3.22
N ALA A 46 -20.53 17.24 -3.15
CA ALA A 46 -21.75 17.54 -3.92
C ALA A 46 -21.48 18.00 -5.36
N VAL A 47 -20.21 18.22 -5.72
CA VAL A 47 -19.82 18.76 -7.03
C VAL A 47 -19.95 17.69 -8.12
N LEU A 48 -19.50 16.46 -7.85
CA LEU A 48 -19.52 15.34 -8.80
C LEU A 48 -20.91 14.94 -9.31
N PRO A 49 -21.91 14.60 -8.47
CA PRO A 49 -23.23 14.16 -8.95
C PRO A 49 -23.91 15.22 -9.81
N ARG A 50 -23.60 16.48 -9.52
CA ARG A 50 -24.17 17.65 -10.14
C ARG A 50 -23.50 17.99 -11.48
N GLN A 51 -22.19 17.77 -11.62
CA GLN A 51 -21.52 17.79 -12.94
C GLN A 51 -22.03 16.67 -13.85
N LEU A 52 -22.22 15.47 -13.30
CA LEU A 52 -22.83 14.32 -14.00
C LEU A 52 -24.25 14.63 -14.48
N LEU A 53 -25.09 15.23 -13.63
CA LEU A 53 -26.44 15.63 -14.00
C LEU A 53 -26.45 16.65 -15.15
N LEU A 54 -25.57 17.68 -15.08
CA LEU A 54 -25.46 18.68 -16.14
C LEU A 54 -24.95 18.07 -17.46
N LEU A 55 -23.98 17.15 -17.39
CA LEU A 55 -23.50 16.41 -18.56
C LEU A 55 -24.63 15.60 -19.18
N LEU A 56 -25.38 14.85 -18.38
CA LEU A 56 -26.51 14.06 -18.87
C LEU A 56 -27.60 14.94 -19.50
N LEU A 57 -27.96 16.06 -18.86
CA LEU A 57 -28.94 17.01 -19.39
C LEU A 57 -28.44 17.65 -20.69
N SER A 58 -27.15 17.95 -20.80
CA SER A 58 -26.56 18.48 -22.04
C SER A 58 -26.61 17.47 -23.19
N VAL A 59 -26.29 16.20 -22.94
CA VAL A 59 -26.40 15.12 -23.92
C VAL A 59 -27.87 14.92 -24.34
N ALA A 60 -28.79 14.89 -23.37
CA ALA A 60 -30.22 14.79 -23.64
C ALA A 60 -30.76 15.97 -24.46
N ALA A 61 -30.30 17.20 -24.19
CA ALA A 61 -30.66 18.39 -24.95
C ALA A 61 -30.18 18.30 -26.41
N VAL A 62 -28.94 17.85 -26.64
CA VAL A 62 -28.41 17.63 -28.00
C VAL A 62 -29.25 16.59 -28.75
N ILE A 63 -29.60 15.49 -28.10
CA ILE A 63 -30.48 14.46 -28.69
C ILE A 63 -31.86 15.04 -29.00
N ALA A 64 -32.47 15.81 -28.09
CA ALA A 64 -33.77 16.43 -28.30
C ALA A 64 -33.76 17.40 -29.50
N VAL A 65 -32.71 18.21 -29.65
CA VAL A 65 -32.53 19.09 -30.82
C VAL A 65 -32.46 18.28 -32.11
N ILE A 66 -31.68 17.18 -32.15
CA ILE A 66 -31.56 16.33 -33.35
C ILE A 66 -32.91 15.69 -33.71
N LEU A 67 -33.69 15.25 -32.71
CA LEU A 67 -35.00 14.64 -32.94
C LEU A 67 -36.02 15.63 -33.50
N MET A 68 -36.00 16.88 -33.02
CA MET A 68 -36.97 17.91 -33.41
C MET A 68 -36.55 18.71 -34.65
N PHE A 69 -35.28 18.64 -35.07
CA PHE A 69 -34.79 19.37 -36.22
C PHE A 69 -35.46 18.86 -37.52
N PRO A 70 -35.86 19.76 -38.45
CA PRO A 70 -36.60 19.41 -39.64
C PRO A 70 -35.65 18.84 -40.70
N MET A 71 -35.32 17.56 -40.55
CA MET A 71 -34.52 16.77 -41.49
C MET A 71 -35.24 15.46 -41.86
N SER A 72 -34.79 14.82 -42.94
CA SER A 72 -35.31 13.50 -43.33
C SER A 72 -34.97 12.44 -42.29
N ASP A 73 -35.80 11.40 -42.20
CA ASP A 73 -35.59 10.29 -41.26
C ASP A 73 -34.24 9.59 -41.51
N THR A 74 -33.82 9.51 -42.78
CA THR A 74 -32.52 8.95 -43.17
C THR A 74 -31.35 9.78 -42.65
N THR A 75 -31.38 11.11 -42.81
CA THR A 75 -30.35 12.00 -42.29
C THR A 75 -30.35 12.03 -40.76
N ARG A 76 -31.53 12.01 -40.13
CA ARG A 76 -31.65 11.93 -38.66
C ARG A 76 -30.99 10.67 -38.13
N GLY A 77 -31.28 9.51 -38.73
CA GLY A 77 -30.66 8.24 -38.38
C GLY A 77 -29.14 8.26 -38.52
N GLN A 78 -28.61 8.86 -39.59
CA GLN A 78 -27.16 9.02 -39.79
C GLN A 78 -26.52 9.92 -38.73
N VAL A 79 -27.13 11.06 -38.41
CA VAL A 79 -26.62 12.00 -37.39
C VAL A 79 -26.65 11.36 -35.99
N LEU A 80 -27.73 10.67 -35.64
CA LEU A 80 -27.82 9.95 -34.36
C LEU A 80 -26.80 8.81 -34.27
N SER A 81 -26.60 8.06 -35.35
CA SER A 81 -25.57 7.02 -35.42
C SER A 81 -24.18 7.60 -35.23
N LEU A 82 -23.85 8.70 -35.92
CA LEU A 82 -22.58 9.40 -35.77
C LEU A 82 -22.39 9.90 -34.33
N LEU A 83 -23.41 10.52 -33.73
CA LEU A 83 -23.36 10.96 -32.34
C LEU A 83 -23.13 9.77 -31.39
N GLY A 84 -23.81 8.64 -31.63
CA GLY A 84 -23.63 7.41 -30.86
C GLY A 84 -22.20 6.87 -30.94
N VAL A 85 -21.62 6.82 -32.14
CA VAL A 85 -20.23 6.39 -32.36
C VAL A 85 -19.25 7.34 -31.67
N VAL A 86 -19.44 8.66 -31.82
CA VAL A 86 -18.57 9.67 -31.19
C VAL A 86 -18.65 9.58 -29.67
N LEU A 87 -19.87 9.53 -29.10
CA LEU A 87 -20.07 9.47 -27.66
C LEU A 87 -19.48 8.18 -27.07
N THR A 88 -19.72 7.04 -27.73
CA THR A 88 -19.14 5.75 -27.31
C THR A 88 -17.62 5.77 -27.41
N GLY A 89 -17.06 6.33 -28.50
CA GLY A 89 -15.62 6.47 -28.67
C GLY A 89 -14.98 7.33 -27.58
N VAL A 90 -15.58 8.48 -27.26
CA VAL A 90 -15.10 9.36 -26.18
C VAL A 90 -15.15 8.66 -24.83
N ILE A 91 -16.26 7.99 -24.50
CA ILE A 91 -16.39 7.25 -23.23
C ILE A 91 -15.38 6.10 -23.16
N ALA A 92 -15.23 5.32 -24.25
CA ALA A 92 -14.30 4.21 -24.31
C ALA A 92 -12.86 4.68 -24.12
N LEU A 93 -12.43 5.69 -24.87
CA LEU A 93 -11.06 6.25 -24.78
C LEU A 93 -10.79 6.87 -23.41
N SER A 94 -11.75 7.62 -22.85
CA SER A 94 -11.58 8.30 -21.56
C SER A 94 -11.62 7.34 -20.37
N SER A 95 -12.33 6.22 -20.48
CA SER A 95 -12.43 5.21 -19.41
C SER A 95 -11.26 4.22 -19.37
N THR A 96 -10.41 4.20 -20.40
CA THR A 96 -9.28 3.26 -20.51
C THR A 96 -8.44 3.23 -19.23
N THR A 97 -8.00 4.38 -18.72
CA THR A 97 -7.16 4.45 -17.52
C THR A 97 -7.85 3.88 -16.27
N PHE A 98 -9.15 4.12 -16.12
CA PHE A 98 -9.94 3.59 -14.99
C PHE A 98 -10.04 2.07 -15.06
N VAL A 99 -10.38 1.54 -16.24
CA VAL A 99 -10.47 0.10 -16.48
C VAL A 99 -9.09 -0.56 -16.33
N SER A 100 -8.02 0.06 -16.81
CA SER A 100 -6.66 -0.44 -16.67
C SER A 100 -6.22 -0.55 -15.21
N ASN A 101 -6.51 0.45 -14.37
CA ASN A 101 -6.20 0.37 -12.94
C ASN A 101 -7.03 -0.72 -12.23
N MET A 102 -8.30 -0.88 -12.61
CA MET A 102 -9.16 -1.94 -12.08
C MET A 102 -8.63 -3.33 -12.42
N MET A 103 -8.31 -3.55 -13.70
CA MET A 103 -7.73 -4.81 -14.17
C MET A 103 -6.37 -5.08 -13.52
N ALA A 104 -5.55 -4.04 -13.35
CA ALA A 104 -4.28 -4.16 -12.63
C ALA A 104 -4.49 -4.55 -11.17
N GLY A 105 -5.46 -3.95 -10.48
CA GLY A 105 -5.80 -4.33 -9.10
C GLY A 105 -6.23 -5.79 -8.98
N LEU A 106 -7.06 -6.27 -9.92
CA LEU A 106 -7.47 -7.68 -9.96
C LEU A 106 -6.29 -8.61 -10.23
N MET A 107 -5.43 -8.25 -11.18
CA MET A 107 -4.23 -9.03 -11.53
C MET A 107 -3.25 -9.14 -10.36
N LEU A 108 -2.97 -8.04 -9.65
CA LEU A 108 -2.13 -8.04 -8.45
C LEU A 108 -2.68 -8.98 -7.36
N ARG A 109 -4.00 -9.02 -7.19
CA ARG A 109 -4.67 -9.94 -6.24
C ARG A 109 -4.60 -11.40 -6.69
N MET A 110 -4.70 -11.68 -7.98
CA MET A 110 -4.61 -13.04 -8.53
C MET A 110 -3.20 -13.61 -8.43
N ILE A 111 -2.19 -12.82 -8.80
CA ILE A 111 -0.78 -13.23 -8.75
C ILE A 111 -0.28 -13.30 -7.30
N LYS A 112 -0.92 -12.55 -6.39
CA LYS A 112 -0.55 -12.46 -4.97
C LYS A 112 0.91 -12.03 -4.78
N SER A 113 1.39 -11.08 -5.59
CA SER A 113 2.77 -10.59 -5.54
C SER A 113 3.17 -10.04 -4.17
N PHE A 114 2.24 -9.38 -3.47
CA PHE A 114 2.39 -8.90 -2.11
C PHE A 114 1.02 -8.84 -1.40
N ARG A 115 1.05 -8.81 -0.07
CA ARG A 115 -0.13 -8.71 0.80
C ARG A 115 0.03 -7.54 1.79
N PRO A 116 -1.06 -6.96 2.30
CA PRO A 116 -1.03 -6.12 3.49
C PRO A 116 -0.21 -6.75 4.60
N GLY A 117 0.64 -5.93 5.21
CA GLY A 117 1.66 -6.38 6.13
C GLY A 117 3.05 -6.63 5.52
N ASP A 118 3.16 -6.89 4.22
CA ASP A 118 4.47 -7.00 3.56
C ASP A 118 5.15 -5.64 3.46
N PHE A 119 6.47 -5.62 3.55
CA PHE A 119 7.27 -4.44 3.25
C PHE A 119 7.59 -4.42 1.76
N ILE A 120 7.42 -3.27 1.10
CA ILE A 120 7.71 -3.12 -0.32
C ILE A 120 8.57 -1.90 -0.61
N HIS A 121 9.42 -2.01 -1.64
CA HIS A 121 10.10 -0.88 -2.27
C HIS A 121 9.50 -0.65 -3.66
N ILE A 122 9.08 0.59 -3.90
CA ILE A 122 8.55 1.06 -5.18
C ILE A 122 9.36 2.29 -5.57
N GLY A 123 10.29 2.13 -6.53
CA GLY A 123 11.26 3.19 -6.84
C GLY A 123 12.07 3.58 -5.60
N GLU A 124 11.98 4.83 -5.18
CA GLU A 124 12.67 5.36 -3.99
C GLU A 124 11.85 5.26 -2.70
N LYS A 125 10.59 4.80 -2.78
CA LYS A 125 9.69 4.73 -1.62
C LYS A 125 9.76 3.36 -0.99
N PHE A 126 10.02 3.33 0.31
CA PHE A 126 9.92 2.16 1.17
C PHE A 126 8.74 2.30 2.12
N GLY A 127 8.01 1.22 2.33
CA GLY A 127 6.91 1.20 3.30
C GLY A 127 6.26 -0.15 3.43
N ARG A 128 5.31 -0.24 4.36
CA ARG A 128 4.52 -1.43 4.63
C ARG A 128 3.14 -1.34 3.99
N VAL A 129 2.73 -2.36 3.27
CA VAL A 129 1.45 -2.37 2.56
C VAL A 129 0.32 -2.29 3.58
N THR A 130 -0.52 -1.27 3.42
CA THR A 130 -1.65 -1.01 4.29
C THR A 130 -2.92 -1.53 3.65
N GLU A 131 -3.24 -1.11 2.42
CA GLU A 131 -4.47 -1.53 1.75
C GLU A 131 -4.23 -1.82 0.26
N ARG A 132 -4.92 -2.83 -0.26
CA ARG A 132 -5.02 -3.09 -1.71
C ARG A 132 -6.43 -2.76 -2.18
N GLY A 133 -6.66 -1.54 -2.64
CA GLY A 133 -7.92 -1.11 -3.23
C GLY A 133 -8.13 -1.64 -4.65
N LEU A 134 -9.30 -1.34 -5.22
CA LEU A 134 -9.64 -1.75 -6.60
C LEU A 134 -8.80 -0.99 -7.65
N PHE A 135 -8.55 0.30 -7.42
CA PHE A 135 -7.85 1.19 -8.37
C PHE A 135 -6.46 1.60 -7.90
N HIS A 136 -6.20 1.51 -6.60
CA HIS A 136 -4.95 1.94 -5.99
C HIS A 136 -4.54 1.00 -4.86
N THR A 137 -3.28 1.07 -4.47
CA THR A 137 -2.71 0.41 -3.30
C THR A 137 -2.10 1.49 -2.41
N GLU A 138 -2.26 1.35 -1.10
CA GLU A 138 -1.73 2.27 -0.10
C GLU A 138 -0.61 1.58 0.69
N ILE A 139 0.49 2.31 0.89
CA ILE A 139 1.57 1.91 1.80
C ILE A 139 1.73 2.96 2.90
N GLN A 140 2.16 2.51 4.07
CA GLN A 140 2.59 3.37 5.15
C GLN A 140 4.12 3.45 5.14
N THR A 141 4.69 4.66 5.09
CA THR A 141 6.14 4.88 5.10
C THR A 141 6.71 4.82 6.53
N GLU A 142 8.04 4.83 6.67
CA GLU A 142 8.72 4.91 7.98
C GLU A 142 8.33 6.18 8.76
N ASP A 143 8.00 7.27 8.06
CA ASP A 143 7.53 8.52 8.65
C ASP A 143 6.04 8.51 9.04
N ARG A 144 5.39 7.35 8.98
CA ARG A 144 3.96 7.13 9.24
C ARG A 144 3.00 7.75 8.20
N ASP A 145 3.53 8.35 7.13
CA ASP A 145 2.73 8.88 6.03
C ASP A 145 2.08 7.77 5.20
N LEU A 146 0.91 8.07 4.62
CA LEU A 146 0.20 7.15 3.71
C LEU A 146 0.46 7.57 2.27
N ALA A 147 1.16 6.72 1.53
CA ALA A 147 1.44 6.91 0.11
C ALA A 147 0.54 6.02 -0.74
N THR A 148 -0.26 6.65 -1.61
CA THR A 148 -1.19 5.96 -2.51
C THR A 148 -0.60 5.82 -3.91
N PHE A 149 -0.57 4.60 -4.43
CA PHE A 149 -0.07 4.27 -5.75
C PHE A 149 -1.20 3.73 -6.64
N PRO A 150 -1.36 4.22 -7.89
CA PRO A 150 -2.25 3.60 -8.85
C PRO A 150 -1.83 2.16 -9.13
N ASN A 151 -2.78 1.23 -9.21
CA ASN A 151 -2.47 -0.19 -9.43
C ASN A 151 -1.75 -0.42 -10.76
N LEU A 152 -2.09 0.36 -11.79
CA LEU A 152 -1.40 0.29 -13.08
C LEU A 152 0.09 0.60 -12.95
N TYR A 153 0.46 1.56 -12.09
CA TYR A 153 1.86 1.92 -11.85
C TYR A 153 2.66 0.78 -11.21
N LEU A 154 2.03 0.01 -10.32
CA LEU A 154 2.67 -1.13 -9.64
C LEU A 154 2.90 -2.33 -10.54
N ILE A 155 2.13 -2.47 -11.62
CA ILE A 155 2.34 -3.52 -12.63
C ILE A 155 3.38 -3.11 -13.65
N THR A 156 3.46 -1.82 -14.00
CA THR A 156 4.38 -1.34 -15.04
C THR A 156 5.78 -1.07 -14.53
N ASN A 157 5.98 -0.99 -13.20
CA ASN A 157 7.27 -0.73 -12.58
C ASN A 157 7.70 -1.90 -11.70
N PRO A 158 9.01 -2.13 -11.53
CA PRO A 158 9.50 -3.15 -10.61
C PRO A 158 9.12 -2.80 -9.17
N VAL A 159 8.59 -3.80 -8.45
CA VAL A 159 8.28 -3.73 -7.03
C VAL A 159 9.10 -4.80 -6.32
N THR A 160 9.92 -4.42 -5.36
CA THR A 160 10.65 -5.37 -4.52
C THR A 160 9.84 -5.64 -3.27
N VAL A 161 9.58 -6.91 -2.99
CA VAL A 161 8.77 -7.34 -1.85
C VAL A 161 9.68 -8.02 -0.83
N VAL A 162 9.55 -7.60 0.42
CA VAL A 162 10.13 -8.25 1.57
C VAL A 162 8.98 -8.96 2.30
N HIS A 163 8.92 -10.27 2.10
CA HIS A 163 7.85 -11.11 2.64
C HIS A 163 7.91 -11.18 4.16
N SER A 164 6.74 -11.28 4.79
CA SER A 164 6.62 -11.50 6.24
C SER A 164 7.26 -12.79 6.75
N THR A 165 7.46 -13.79 5.88
CA THR A 165 8.02 -15.11 6.24
C THR A 165 9.53 -15.12 6.50
N GLY A 166 10.20 -13.99 6.32
CA GLY A 166 11.63 -13.84 6.56
C GLY A 166 12.36 -13.19 5.40
N THR A 167 13.51 -12.58 5.70
CA THR A 167 14.35 -11.91 4.71
C THR A 167 15.81 -11.92 5.09
N VAL A 168 16.70 -11.72 4.13
CA VAL A 168 18.11 -11.45 4.42
C VAL A 168 18.30 -9.96 4.62
N ILE A 169 18.72 -9.56 5.81
CA ILE A 169 19.18 -8.19 6.04
C ILE A 169 20.71 -8.15 5.95
N SER A 170 21.24 -6.99 5.55
CA SER A 170 22.69 -6.81 5.45
C SER A 170 23.12 -5.41 5.84
N ALA A 171 24.34 -5.31 6.35
CA ALA A 171 25.06 -4.06 6.57
C ALA A 171 26.38 -4.09 5.81
N THR A 172 26.75 -2.95 5.23
CA THR A 172 28.03 -2.78 4.53
C THR A 172 28.91 -1.86 5.35
N LEU A 173 30.16 -2.28 5.54
CA LEU A 173 31.21 -1.49 6.18
C LEU A 173 32.48 -1.55 5.33
N SER A 174 33.30 -0.51 5.43
CA SER A 174 34.62 -0.49 4.77
C SER A 174 35.69 -0.41 5.84
N LEU A 175 36.72 -1.25 5.71
CA LEU A 175 37.80 -1.36 6.68
C LEU A 175 39.15 -1.29 5.96
N SER A 176 40.18 -0.77 6.63
CA SER A 176 41.53 -0.68 6.09
C SER A 176 42.13 -2.05 5.76
N TYR A 177 43.07 -2.07 4.82
CA TYR A 177 43.81 -3.28 4.43
C TYR A 177 44.71 -3.85 5.54
N ASP A 178 44.92 -3.07 6.60
CA ASP A 178 45.82 -3.37 7.71
C ASP A 178 45.31 -4.52 8.58
N ILE A 179 44.04 -4.91 8.42
CA ILE A 179 43.37 -5.94 9.20
C ILE A 179 43.14 -7.19 8.33
N ALA A 180 43.55 -8.36 8.84
CA ALA A 180 43.37 -9.61 8.13
C ALA A 180 41.89 -10.02 8.07
N HIS A 181 41.39 -10.33 6.88
CA HIS A 181 40.00 -10.80 6.68
C HIS A 181 39.64 -12.03 7.55
N ALA A 182 40.62 -12.91 7.81
CA ALA A 182 40.45 -14.10 8.64
C ALA A 182 40.12 -13.78 10.11
N GLU A 183 40.52 -12.60 10.59
CA GLU A 183 40.18 -12.11 11.94
C GLU A 183 38.81 -11.40 11.95
N LEU A 184 38.49 -10.69 10.87
CA LEU A 184 37.25 -9.93 10.74
C LEU A 184 36.00 -10.78 10.54
N GLU A 185 36.09 -11.79 9.67
CA GLU A 185 34.95 -12.65 9.33
C GLU A 185 34.26 -13.27 10.56
N PRO A 186 34.96 -13.92 11.52
CA PRO A 186 34.29 -14.49 12.69
C PRO A 186 33.69 -13.43 13.61
N LEU A 187 34.30 -12.24 13.73
CA LEU A 187 33.78 -11.14 14.54
C LEU A 187 32.49 -10.57 13.94
N MET A 188 32.46 -10.36 12.63
CA MET A 188 31.28 -9.88 11.91
C MET A 188 30.13 -10.89 11.95
N LYS A 189 30.41 -12.20 11.83
CA LYS A 189 29.39 -13.25 12.00
C LYS A 189 28.82 -13.24 13.41
N ARG A 190 29.68 -13.17 14.43
CA ARG A 190 29.25 -13.08 15.83
C ARG A 190 28.37 -11.85 16.09
N ALA A 191 28.70 -10.70 15.51
CA ALA A 191 27.87 -9.50 15.61
C ALA A 191 26.48 -9.71 14.99
N ALA A 192 26.40 -10.39 13.84
CA ALA A 192 25.13 -10.73 13.21
C ALA A 192 24.30 -11.72 14.06
N GLU A 193 24.93 -12.72 14.69
CA GLU A 193 24.26 -13.64 15.64
C GLU A 193 23.73 -12.89 16.86
N GLN A 194 24.52 -11.97 17.43
CA GLN A 194 24.11 -11.13 18.56
C GLN A 194 22.96 -10.18 18.19
N ALA A 195 22.83 -9.82 16.91
CA ALA A 195 21.70 -9.05 16.39
C ALA A 195 20.44 -9.92 16.14
N GLY A 196 20.50 -11.24 16.38
CA GLY A 196 19.39 -12.16 16.22
C GLY A 196 19.23 -12.76 14.82
N LEU A 197 20.26 -12.67 13.97
CA LEU A 197 20.23 -13.25 12.63
C LEU A 197 20.67 -14.71 12.62
N GLN A 198 20.02 -15.49 11.75
CA GLN A 198 20.36 -16.89 11.46
C GLN A 198 21.26 -16.99 10.24
N ASP A 199 22.09 -18.03 10.19
CA ASP A 199 23.00 -18.34 9.09
C ASP A 199 23.80 -17.14 8.56
N PRO A 200 24.53 -16.40 9.43
CA PRO A 200 25.24 -15.20 9.02
C PRO A 200 26.42 -15.52 8.10
N PHE A 201 26.59 -14.67 7.10
CA PHE A 201 27.69 -14.75 6.16
C PHE A 201 28.29 -13.37 5.89
N VAL A 202 29.56 -13.36 5.50
CA VAL A 202 30.32 -12.15 5.20
C VAL A 202 30.84 -12.28 3.78
N LEU A 203 30.65 -11.23 2.98
CA LEU A 203 31.15 -11.14 1.62
C LEU A 203 32.06 -9.94 1.50
N ILE A 204 33.18 -10.10 0.79
CA ILE A 204 33.95 -8.96 0.30
C ILE A 204 33.25 -8.48 -0.98
N THR A 205 32.71 -7.27 -0.96
CA THR A 205 31.96 -6.71 -2.09
C THR A 205 32.84 -5.93 -3.05
N ASP A 206 33.86 -5.25 -2.53
CA ASP A 206 34.75 -4.42 -3.32
C ASP A 206 36.14 -4.30 -2.66
N LEU A 207 37.17 -4.12 -3.49
CA LEU A 207 38.54 -3.84 -3.09
C LEU A 207 38.89 -2.42 -3.55
N GLY A 208 38.59 -1.44 -2.70
CA GLY A 208 38.84 -0.03 -3.00
C GLY A 208 40.31 0.36 -2.82
N ASP A 209 40.66 1.59 -3.19
CA ASP A 209 42.06 2.06 -3.14
C ASP A 209 42.66 2.08 -1.71
N PHE A 210 41.82 2.32 -0.69
CA PHE A 210 42.25 2.48 0.70
C PHE A 210 41.52 1.58 1.70
N SER A 211 40.54 0.80 1.24
CA SER A 211 39.72 -0.04 2.12
C SER A 211 39.12 -1.23 1.38
N VAL A 212 38.89 -2.31 2.11
CA VAL A 212 38.08 -3.44 1.68
C VAL A 212 36.64 -3.22 2.15
N SER A 213 35.68 -3.32 1.22
CA SER A 213 34.26 -3.26 1.56
C SER A 213 33.73 -4.65 1.88
N TYR A 214 33.18 -4.80 3.08
CA TYR A 214 32.56 -6.01 3.58
C TYR A 214 31.04 -5.83 3.65
N ARG A 215 30.29 -6.83 3.21
CA ARG A 215 28.86 -6.97 3.42
C ARG A 215 28.61 -8.12 4.38
N VAL A 216 28.09 -7.79 5.55
CA VAL A 216 27.65 -8.75 6.56
C VAL A 216 26.16 -8.93 6.40
N ALA A 217 25.70 -10.17 6.27
CA ALA A 217 24.31 -10.48 6.03
C ALA A 217 23.88 -11.71 6.84
N GLY A 218 22.60 -11.82 7.10
CA GLY A 218 22.01 -12.99 7.77
C GLY A 218 20.50 -13.01 7.59
N PHE A 219 19.92 -14.19 7.81
CA PHE A 219 18.49 -14.41 7.71
C PHE A 219 17.78 -13.88 8.96
N LEU A 220 16.81 -12.99 8.75
CA LEU A 220 15.88 -12.46 9.74
C LEU A 220 14.54 -13.19 9.59
N PRO A 221 14.15 -14.06 10.54
CA PRO A 221 12.88 -14.78 10.47
C PRO A 221 11.67 -13.86 10.67
N GLU A 222 11.76 -12.92 11.62
CA GLU A 222 10.68 -12.02 12.00
C GLU A 222 10.86 -10.66 11.33
N VAL A 223 10.09 -10.41 10.28
CA VAL A 223 10.22 -9.21 9.45
C VAL A 223 9.48 -8.01 10.04
N LYS A 224 8.60 -8.21 11.04
CA LYS A 224 7.88 -7.11 11.70
C LYS A 224 8.84 -6.02 12.22
N THR A 225 10.01 -6.41 12.73
CA THR A 225 11.01 -5.50 13.32
C THR A 225 12.15 -5.16 12.35
N LEU A 226 11.89 -5.18 11.04
CA LEU A 226 12.94 -5.05 10.02
C LEU A 226 13.79 -3.77 10.13
N VAL A 227 13.20 -2.64 10.50
CA VAL A 227 13.92 -1.35 10.62
C VAL A 227 14.85 -1.40 11.84
N THR A 228 14.33 -1.86 12.96
CA THR A 228 15.04 -2.06 14.23
C THR A 228 16.13 -3.11 14.08
N ALA A 229 15.87 -4.24 13.41
CA ALA A 229 16.85 -5.29 13.16
C ALA A 229 18.02 -4.78 12.30
N ARG A 230 17.76 -3.98 11.27
CA ARG A 230 18.81 -3.31 10.48
C ARG A 230 19.64 -2.34 11.32
N SER A 231 19.01 -1.61 12.24
CA SER A 231 19.72 -0.73 13.17
C SER A 231 20.56 -1.52 14.16
N ASN A 232 20.00 -2.57 14.75
CA ASN A 232 20.67 -3.45 15.71
C ASN A 232 21.86 -4.18 15.10
N LEU A 233 21.75 -4.66 13.84
CA LEU A 233 22.90 -5.25 13.13
C LEU A 233 24.08 -4.28 13.06
N ARG A 234 23.82 -3.00 12.75
CA ARG A 234 24.88 -1.97 12.69
C ARG A 234 25.46 -1.67 14.07
N LYS A 235 24.62 -1.61 15.11
CA LYS A 235 25.07 -1.42 16.50
C LYS A 235 25.98 -2.57 16.95
N GLN A 236 25.54 -3.81 16.77
CA GLN A 236 26.32 -4.99 17.15
C GLN A 236 27.63 -5.09 16.37
N LEU A 237 27.64 -4.71 15.09
CA LEU A 237 28.88 -4.64 14.32
C LEU A 237 29.86 -3.63 14.93
N LEU A 238 29.40 -2.44 15.29
CA LEU A 238 30.26 -1.45 15.95
C LEU A 238 30.74 -1.94 17.32
N ASP A 239 29.84 -2.46 18.16
CA ASP A 239 30.17 -2.90 19.52
C ASP A 239 31.18 -4.06 19.53
N VAL A 240 31.00 -5.05 18.65
CA VAL A 240 31.90 -6.21 18.54
C VAL A 240 33.26 -5.82 17.95
N LEU A 241 33.28 -4.99 16.90
CA LEU A 241 34.53 -4.56 16.29
C LEU A 241 35.32 -3.65 17.23
N HIS A 242 34.69 -2.64 17.83
CA HIS A 242 35.35 -1.77 18.81
C HIS A 242 35.79 -2.54 20.06
N GLY A 243 35.00 -3.50 20.52
CA GLY A 243 35.37 -4.38 21.64
C GLY A 243 36.58 -5.28 21.33
N ALA A 244 36.81 -5.60 20.06
CA ALA A 244 38.00 -6.31 19.58
C ALA A 244 39.21 -5.37 19.31
N GLY A 245 39.08 -4.06 19.56
CA GLY A 245 40.12 -3.08 19.26
C GLY A 245 40.23 -2.73 17.78
N ILE A 246 39.23 -3.10 16.97
CA ILE A 246 39.18 -2.81 15.54
C ILE A 246 38.48 -1.48 15.33
N GLU A 247 39.23 -0.49 14.85
CA GLU A 247 38.70 0.84 14.59
C GLU A 247 37.97 0.90 13.25
N VAL A 248 36.70 1.31 13.27
CA VAL A 248 35.90 1.51 12.05
C VAL A 248 36.08 2.95 11.58
N LEU A 249 37.01 3.15 10.64
CA LEU A 249 37.37 4.47 10.12
C LEU A 249 36.73 4.76 8.75
N SER A 250 36.53 6.05 8.47
CA SER A 250 36.26 6.50 7.11
C SER A 250 37.57 6.47 6.29
N PRO A 251 37.56 6.02 5.03
CA PRO A 251 38.76 5.98 4.18
C PRO A 251 39.38 7.37 3.91
N THR A 252 38.73 8.48 4.25
CA THR A 252 39.24 9.86 4.04
C THR A 252 39.78 10.51 5.32
N TYR A 253 40.08 9.74 6.36
CA TYR A 253 40.43 10.32 7.66
C TYR A 253 41.92 10.64 7.83
N MET A 254 42.22 11.91 8.11
CA MET A 254 43.42 12.32 8.86
C MET A 254 42.93 13.10 10.08
N ALA A 255 43.11 12.55 11.29
CA ALA A 255 43.07 13.36 12.50
C ALA A 255 44.30 13.11 13.35
N GLN A 256 44.92 14.22 13.74
CA GLN A 256 45.73 14.27 14.94
C GLN A 256 44.81 14.78 16.05
N ARG A 257 44.55 13.92 17.05
CA ARG A 257 43.84 14.32 18.25
C ARG A 257 44.87 14.85 19.25
N PRO A 258 44.93 16.15 19.54
CA PRO A 258 45.75 16.64 20.63
C PRO A 258 45.13 16.13 21.94
N VAL A 259 45.77 15.16 22.58
CA VAL A 259 45.38 14.61 23.87
C VAL A 259 46.18 15.34 24.94
N GLU A 260 45.52 15.89 25.96
CA GLU A 260 46.22 16.38 27.15
C GLU A 260 46.85 15.19 27.88
N VAL A 261 48.09 15.37 28.35
CA VAL A 261 48.85 14.29 29.01
C VAL A 261 48.13 13.88 30.30
N GLY A 262 47.43 12.73 30.26
CA GLY A 262 46.88 12.08 31.45
C GLY A 262 45.38 11.78 31.41
N GLU A 263 44.62 12.23 30.41
CA GLU A 263 43.18 11.95 30.33
C GLU A 263 42.85 10.82 29.33
N PRO A 264 42.15 9.74 29.75
CA PRO A 264 41.69 8.71 28.85
C PRO A 264 40.55 9.23 27.98
N VAL A 265 40.74 9.19 26.66
CA VAL A 265 39.76 9.68 25.69
C VAL A 265 38.79 8.57 25.31
N ILE A 266 37.79 8.32 26.17
CA ILE A 266 36.76 7.31 26.00
C ILE A 266 35.39 8.02 26.05
N PRO A 267 34.45 7.78 25.12
CA PRO A 267 33.05 8.15 25.33
C PRO A 267 32.56 7.49 26.62
N ASP A 268 31.96 8.24 27.55
CA ASP A 268 31.50 7.67 28.81
C ASP A 268 30.62 6.44 28.54
N PRO A 269 30.93 5.27 29.13
CA PRO A 269 30.12 4.08 28.94
C PRO A 269 28.68 4.39 29.38
N TYR A 270 27.72 4.00 28.54
CA TYR A 270 26.31 4.09 28.91
C TYR A 270 26.07 3.25 30.16
N HIS A 271 26.08 3.89 31.34
CA HIS A 271 25.81 3.22 32.59
C HIS A 271 24.32 2.89 32.67
N GLN A 272 23.94 1.65 32.33
CA GLN A 272 22.61 1.08 32.62
C GLN A 272 22.26 1.13 34.13
N ASN A 273 23.21 1.45 35.01
CA ASN A 273 23.03 1.47 36.46
C ASN A 273 22.41 2.76 37.03
N ALA A 274 22.07 3.76 36.21
CA ALA A 274 21.25 4.89 36.68
C ALA A 274 19.80 4.48 37.02
N ALA A 275 19.34 3.29 36.59
CA ALA A 275 18.02 2.75 36.94
C ALA A 275 17.94 2.14 38.35
N VAL A 276 19.06 1.95 39.07
CA VAL A 276 19.07 1.19 40.35
C VAL A 276 18.99 2.10 41.58
N SER A 277 19.13 3.42 41.44
CA SER A 277 18.99 4.39 42.56
C SER A 277 17.62 5.08 42.67
N ALA A 278 16.62 4.64 41.90
CA ALA A 278 15.21 5.01 42.12
C ALA A 278 14.39 3.86 42.75
N THR A 279 15.05 2.94 43.46
CA THR A 279 14.39 1.92 44.29
C THR A 279 13.82 2.55 45.57
N THR A 280 12.86 3.46 45.42
CA THR A 280 11.82 3.74 46.43
C THR A 280 10.49 4.13 45.78
N SER A 281 10.23 3.65 44.57
CA SER A 281 8.89 3.67 43.95
C SER A 281 8.65 2.42 43.10
N ALA A 282 9.18 1.27 43.54
CA ALA A 282 8.92 -0.03 42.93
C ALA A 282 7.81 -0.74 43.70
N SER A 283 6.55 -0.37 43.42
CA SER A 283 5.42 -1.29 43.67
C SER A 283 4.14 -0.99 42.88
N VAL A 284 4.19 -0.40 41.67
CA VAL A 284 3.10 -0.52 40.69
C VAL A 284 3.66 -0.31 39.28
N ALA A 285 4.14 -1.36 38.62
CA ALA A 285 4.35 -1.39 37.16
C ALA A 285 4.55 -2.85 36.75
N ALA A 286 3.44 -3.58 36.69
CA ALA A 286 3.38 -4.86 36.02
C ALA A 286 3.49 -4.62 34.52
N ALA A 287 4.50 -5.23 33.87
CA ALA A 287 4.55 -5.57 32.45
C ALA A 287 3.82 -4.61 31.48
N GLU A 288 4.42 -3.48 31.15
CA GLU A 288 4.10 -2.77 29.90
C GLU A 288 4.99 -3.38 28.80
N GLU A 289 4.37 -3.98 27.79
CA GLU A 289 5.06 -4.43 26.57
C GLU A 289 5.82 -3.23 25.98
N GLU A 290 7.16 -3.30 25.91
CA GLU A 290 7.96 -2.26 25.25
C GLU A 290 7.52 -2.17 23.78
N SER A 291 6.85 -1.08 23.40
CA SER A 291 6.40 -0.83 22.03
C SER A 291 7.62 -0.73 21.11
N THR A 292 7.66 -1.51 20.04
CA THR A 292 8.73 -1.40 19.05
C THR A 292 8.56 -0.11 18.23
N PRO A 293 9.64 0.51 17.72
CA PRO A 293 9.53 1.67 16.83
C PRO A 293 8.58 1.42 15.65
N GLU A 294 8.57 0.20 15.13
CA GLU A 294 7.69 -0.23 14.04
C GLU A 294 6.20 -0.22 14.40
N ASP A 295 5.84 -0.51 15.65
CA ASP A 295 4.45 -0.41 16.11
C ASP A 295 3.94 1.04 16.04
N ILE A 296 4.84 2.03 16.15
CA ILE A 296 4.52 3.46 16.02
C ILE A 296 4.53 3.90 14.54
N MET A 297 5.57 3.52 13.80
CA MET A 297 5.75 3.90 12.38
C MET A 297 4.68 3.27 11.49
N PHE A 298 4.35 2.00 11.73
CA PHE A 298 3.50 1.18 10.88
C PHE A 298 2.19 0.74 11.56
N ALA A 299 1.71 1.51 12.52
CA ALA A 299 0.53 1.18 13.33
C ALA A 299 -0.69 0.78 12.48
N LYS A 300 -0.96 1.51 11.40
CA LYS A 300 -2.11 1.26 10.52
C LYS A 300 -1.90 0.00 9.69
N ALA A 301 -0.69 -0.19 9.15
CA ALA A 301 -0.35 -1.38 8.39
C ALA A 301 -0.41 -2.65 9.26
N GLU A 302 -0.01 -2.58 10.53
CA GLU A 302 -0.13 -3.69 11.49
C GLU A 302 -1.59 -4.06 11.78
N GLU A 303 -2.45 -3.06 12.02
CA GLU A 303 -3.88 -3.30 12.21
C GLU A 303 -4.50 -3.99 10.98
N ILE A 304 -4.11 -3.59 9.76
CA ILE A 304 -4.67 -4.21 8.56
C ILE A 304 -4.08 -5.61 8.29
N SER A 305 -2.78 -5.81 8.52
CA SER A 305 -2.14 -7.13 8.45
C SER A 305 -2.85 -8.13 9.35
N THR A 306 -3.05 -7.78 10.62
CA THR A 306 -3.72 -8.66 11.59
C THR A 306 -5.17 -8.98 11.19
N LYS A 307 -5.89 -8.02 10.59
CA LYS A 307 -7.23 -8.27 10.02
C LYS A 307 -7.18 -9.23 8.83
N GLU A 308 -6.21 -9.08 7.94
CA GLU A 308 -6.05 -9.99 6.81
C GLU A 308 -5.67 -11.41 7.27
N ASP A 309 -4.79 -11.55 8.26
CA ASP A 309 -4.39 -12.85 8.81
C ASP A 309 -5.58 -13.61 9.42
N ILE A 310 -6.43 -12.91 10.18
CA ILE A 310 -7.67 -13.47 10.75
C ILE A 310 -8.63 -13.91 9.62
N LYS A 311 -8.76 -13.12 8.55
CA LYS A 311 -9.61 -13.47 7.40
C LYS A 311 -9.09 -14.70 6.65
N ASP A 312 -7.78 -14.77 6.44
CA ASP A 312 -7.12 -15.92 5.81
C ASP A 312 -7.23 -17.18 6.68
N GLU A 313 -7.19 -17.03 8.00
CA GLU A 313 -7.44 -18.12 8.94
C GLU A 313 -8.88 -18.62 8.89
N ILE A 314 -9.87 -17.71 8.89
CA ILE A 314 -11.29 -18.08 8.71
C ILE A 314 -11.49 -18.84 7.40
N ALA A 315 -10.91 -18.36 6.30
CA ALA A 315 -11.04 -19.01 4.99
C ALA A 315 -10.45 -20.43 5.00
N ARG A 316 -9.27 -20.63 5.60
CA ARG A 316 -8.64 -21.95 5.74
C ARG A 316 -9.49 -22.92 6.55
N VAL A 317 -10.02 -22.47 7.69
CA VAL A 317 -10.90 -23.30 8.54
C VAL A 317 -12.19 -23.64 7.79
N HIS A 318 -12.75 -22.71 7.01
CA HIS A 318 -13.94 -22.94 6.21
C HIS A 318 -13.70 -23.99 5.11
N GLU A 319 -12.54 -23.95 4.44
CA GLU A 319 -12.15 -24.96 3.45
C GLU A 319 -12.02 -26.34 4.09
N GLN A 320 -11.39 -26.44 5.27
CA GLN A 320 -11.28 -27.69 6.02
C GLN A 320 -12.66 -28.24 6.44
N ILE A 321 -13.61 -27.38 6.81
CA ILE A 321 -14.99 -27.80 7.09
C ILE A 321 -15.63 -28.41 5.83
N ILE A 322 -15.47 -27.76 4.67
CA ILE A 322 -16.03 -28.26 3.41
C ILE A 322 -15.42 -29.61 3.03
N GLU A 323 -14.11 -29.79 3.20
CA GLU A 323 -13.43 -31.07 2.97
C GLU A 323 -13.91 -32.16 3.93
N LEU A 324 -13.98 -31.87 5.24
CA LEU A 324 -14.52 -32.78 6.25
C LEU A 324 -15.96 -33.18 5.95
N ALA A 325 -16.81 -32.22 5.55
CA ALA A 325 -18.20 -32.48 5.21
C ALA A 325 -18.35 -33.37 3.97
N LYS A 326 -17.45 -33.25 2.98
CA LYS A 326 -17.43 -34.15 1.81
C LYS A 326 -16.99 -35.56 2.18
N LEU A 327 -15.97 -35.69 3.04
CA LEU A 327 -15.49 -37.00 3.50
C LEU A 327 -16.55 -37.71 4.34
N ALA A 328 -17.22 -36.99 5.24
CA ALA A 328 -18.27 -37.51 6.10
C ALA A 328 -19.42 -38.21 5.33
N GLN A 329 -19.78 -37.69 4.15
CA GLN A 329 -20.80 -38.31 3.27
C GLN A 329 -20.42 -39.70 2.72
N THR A 330 -19.15 -40.10 2.83
CA THR A 330 -18.63 -41.38 2.30
C THR A 330 -18.21 -42.37 3.38
N MET A 331 -18.36 -42.02 4.66
CA MET A 331 -17.87 -42.78 5.81
C MET A 331 -18.99 -43.57 6.51
N SER A 332 -18.60 -44.44 7.46
CA SER A 332 -19.53 -45.19 8.33
C SER A 332 -20.21 -44.27 9.36
N ASP A 333 -21.38 -44.66 9.87
CA ASP A 333 -22.20 -43.84 10.81
C ASP A 333 -21.42 -43.37 12.06
N GLU A 334 -20.50 -44.18 12.60
CA GLU A 334 -19.65 -43.78 13.75
C GLU A 334 -18.60 -42.72 13.40
N GLU A 335 -18.07 -42.75 12.18
CA GLU A 335 -17.06 -41.80 11.71
C GLU A 335 -17.70 -40.46 11.31
N ASP A 336 -18.94 -40.50 10.81
CA ASP A 336 -19.76 -39.32 10.51
C ASP A 336 -20.11 -38.51 11.78
N GLU A 337 -20.43 -39.19 12.89
CA GLU A 337 -20.71 -38.51 14.17
C GLU A 337 -19.47 -37.77 14.71
N ILE A 338 -18.28 -38.37 14.56
CA ILE A 338 -17.00 -37.76 14.95
C ILE A 338 -16.68 -36.55 14.05
N ALA A 339 -16.89 -36.69 12.73
CA ALA A 339 -16.70 -35.60 11.77
C ALA A 339 -17.64 -34.42 12.07
N SER A 340 -18.91 -34.70 12.36
CA SER A 340 -19.93 -33.70 12.72
C SER A 340 -19.57 -32.94 14.00
N LYS A 341 -19.09 -33.62 15.05
CA LYS A 341 -18.60 -32.96 16.28
C LYS A 341 -17.40 -32.04 15.99
N ARG A 342 -16.50 -32.45 15.10
CA ARG A 342 -15.33 -31.66 14.71
C ARG A 342 -15.73 -30.41 13.92
N ILE A 343 -16.69 -30.52 13.00
CA ILE A 343 -17.23 -29.39 12.24
C ILE A 343 -17.84 -28.35 13.19
N ILE A 344 -18.67 -28.77 14.15
CA ILE A 344 -19.26 -27.85 15.16
C ILE A 344 -18.17 -27.12 15.97
N GLY A 345 -17.08 -27.81 16.32
CA GLY A 345 -15.92 -27.20 16.98
C GLY A 345 -15.26 -26.12 16.12
N MET A 346 -15.08 -26.39 14.83
CA MET A 346 -14.49 -25.45 13.87
C MET A 346 -15.40 -24.26 13.57
N GLU A 347 -16.72 -24.44 13.53
CA GLU A 347 -17.68 -23.34 13.41
C GLU A 347 -17.65 -22.41 14.63
N ARG A 348 -17.53 -22.96 15.84
CA ARG A 348 -17.33 -22.15 17.06
C ARG A 348 -16.02 -21.36 17.00
N TYR A 349 -14.96 -21.97 16.47
CA TYR A 349 -13.68 -21.29 16.27
C TYR A 349 -13.81 -20.12 15.29
N ILE A 350 -14.49 -20.31 14.15
CA ILE A 350 -14.79 -19.22 13.20
C ILE A 350 -15.61 -18.11 13.86
N SER A 351 -16.60 -18.46 14.69
CA SER A 351 -17.39 -17.46 15.44
C SER A 351 -16.51 -16.60 16.35
N MET A 352 -15.55 -17.22 17.06
CA MET A 352 -14.59 -16.52 17.91
C MET A 352 -13.66 -15.60 17.10
N LEU A 353 -13.15 -16.05 15.95
CA LEU A 353 -12.34 -15.21 15.05
C LEU A 353 -13.11 -14.01 14.49
N ASN A 354 -14.39 -14.19 14.14
CA ASN A 354 -15.26 -13.10 13.69
C ASN A 354 -15.53 -12.07 14.81
N LEU A 355 -15.66 -12.51 16.07
CA LEU A 355 -15.76 -11.60 17.21
C LEU A 355 -14.50 -10.74 17.35
N ARG A 356 -13.31 -11.37 17.28
CA ARG A 356 -12.03 -10.66 17.32
C ARG A 356 -11.90 -9.66 16.17
N LEU A 357 -12.31 -10.03 14.96
CA LEU A 357 -12.31 -9.12 13.80
C LEU A 357 -13.18 -7.88 14.04
N ASN A 358 -14.39 -8.08 14.60
CA ASN A 358 -15.30 -6.98 14.95
C ASN A 358 -14.76 -6.08 16.07
N GLU A 359 -14.00 -6.61 17.02
CA GLU A 359 -13.35 -5.79 18.06
C GLU A 359 -12.29 -4.85 17.48
N ILE A 360 -11.52 -5.31 16.48
CA ILE A 360 -10.53 -4.48 15.80
C ILE A 360 -11.25 -3.38 14.99
N ASP A 361 -12.36 -3.69 14.33
CA ASP A 361 -13.15 -2.68 13.59
C ASP A 361 -13.80 -1.61 14.49
N LYS A 362 -14.09 -1.93 15.76
CA LYS A 362 -14.64 -0.98 16.74
C LYS A 362 -13.62 -0.02 17.35
N LYS A 363 -12.32 -0.27 17.21
CA LYS A 363 -11.25 0.61 17.71
C LYS A 363 -10.97 1.82 16.81
N LYS A 364 -11.70 1.97 15.70
CA LYS A 364 -11.57 3.07 14.72
C LYS A 364 -12.17 4.39 15.16
#